data_AF-A0A8S3JZK4-F1
#
_entry.id   AF-A0A8S3JZK4-F1
#
_cell.length_a   1.000
_cell.length_b   1.000
_cell.length_c   1.000
_cell.angle_alpha   90.00
_cell.angle_beta   90.00
_cell.angle_gamma   90.00
#
_symmetry.space_group_name_H-M   'P 1'
#
loop_
_entity.id
_entity.type
_entity.pdbx_description
1 polymer ?
#
loop_
_entity_poly.entity_id
_entity_poly.type
_entity_poly.pdbx_seq_one_letter_code
_entity_poly.pdbx_strand_id
1 'polypeptide(L)'
;MDNDNTPPFAINLPPPDRFEPTTVVAKLEPNQRQINLLVIVLRIQANPQKTREGHEIHSFKVADRTGSVTLNVWNNTGKLISPGDI
;
A
#
# COMPACT_ATOMS: atom_id res chain seq x y z
N MET A 1 -42.62 23.03 -3.54
CA MET A 1 -41.24 22.82 -3.08
C MET A 1 -41.39 21.61 -2.18
N ASP A 2 -41.16 20.40 -2.66
CA ASP A 2 -39.83 19.79 -2.71
C ASP A 2 -39.74 18.74 -3.82
N ASN A 3 -38.73 18.87 -4.68
CA ASN A 3 -38.48 17.95 -5.80
C ASN A 3 -37.32 17.04 -5.37
N ASP A 4 -37.63 15.92 -4.72
CA ASP A 4 -36.66 14.90 -4.33
C ASP A 4 -36.24 14.10 -5.56
N ASN A 5 -35.17 14.56 -6.21
CA ASN A 5 -34.58 13.93 -7.38
C ASN A 5 -33.26 13.25 -7.01
N THR A 6 -33.29 12.41 -5.97
CA THR A 6 -32.12 11.65 -5.55
C THR A 6 -32.08 10.32 -6.31
N PRO A 7 -31.06 10.05 -7.16
CA PRO A 7 -31.02 8.82 -7.96
C PRO A 7 -30.81 7.58 -7.06
N PRO A 8 -31.48 6.44 -7.36
CA PRO A 8 -31.57 5.27 -6.48
C PRO A 8 -30.26 4.53 -6.21
N PHE A 9 -29.14 4.97 -6.81
CA PHE A 9 -27.81 4.40 -6.61
C PHE A 9 -26.91 5.22 -5.68
N ALA A 10 -27.36 6.38 -5.21
CA ALA A 10 -26.56 7.26 -4.34
C ALA A 10 -26.46 6.78 -2.87
N ILE A 11 -27.19 5.73 -2.49
CA ILE A 11 -27.29 5.26 -1.10
C ILE A 11 -26.10 4.42 -0.61
N ASN A 12 -25.13 4.06 -1.47
CA ASN A 12 -23.99 3.23 -1.05
C ASN A 12 -22.68 3.49 -1.82
N LEU A 13 -22.50 4.68 -2.41
CA LEU A 13 -21.18 5.06 -2.88
C LEU A 13 -20.32 5.43 -1.66
N PRO A 14 -19.21 4.72 -1.39
CA PRO A 14 -18.27 5.21 -0.38
C PRO A 14 -17.85 6.63 -0.77
N PRO A 15 -17.68 7.55 0.20
CA PRO A 15 -17.25 8.91 -0.08
C PRO A 15 -15.99 8.90 -0.94
N PRO A 16 -15.84 9.85 -1.90
CA PRO A 16 -14.69 9.91 -2.79
C PRO A 16 -13.35 10.01 -2.04
N ASP A 17 -13.38 10.48 -0.79
CA ASP A 17 -12.22 10.66 0.09
C ASP A 17 -11.96 9.47 1.03
N ARG A 18 -12.69 8.35 0.88
CA ARG A 18 -12.52 7.19 1.75
C ARG A 18 -11.26 6.44 1.32
N PHE A 19 -10.11 6.92 1.76
CA PHE A 19 -9.03 6.00 2.12
C PHE A 19 -9.64 5.04 3.14
N GLU A 20 -9.97 3.82 2.71
CA GLU A 20 -10.32 2.71 3.61
C GLU A 20 -9.38 2.74 4.81
N PRO A 21 -9.85 2.48 6.05
CA PRO A 21 -9.08 2.72 7.27
C PRO A 21 -7.70 2.10 7.11
N THR A 22 -6.73 2.97 6.90
CA THR A 22 -5.40 2.53 6.54
C THR A 22 -4.78 1.98 7.80
N THR A 23 -4.41 0.70 7.76
CA THR A 23 -3.67 0.09 8.86
C THR A 23 -2.37 0.88 9.02
N VAL A 24 -1.98 1.18 10.25
CA VAL A 24 -0.69 1.85 10.50
C VAL A 24 0.39 0.78 10.67
N VAL A 25 1.62 1.11 10.30
CA VAL A 25 2.75 0.16 10.35
C VAL A 25 2.92 -0.45 11.74
N ALA A 26 2.76 0.34 12.80
CA ALA A 26 2.88 -0.15 14.18
C ALA A 26 1.80 -1.15 14.62
N LYS A 27 0.70 -1.28 13.86
CA LYS A 27 -0.41 -2.21 14.16
C LYS A 27 -0.39 -3.47 13.28
N LEU A 28 0.66 -3.66 12.48
CA LEU A 28 0.80 -4.86 11.67
C LEU A 28 1.10 -6.08 12.55
N GLU A 29 0.31 -7.13 12.36
CA GLU A 29 0.53 -8.42 13.02
C GLU A 29 0.98 -9.50 12.02
N PRO A 30 1.78 -10.49 12.46
CA PRO A 30 2.10 -11.65 11.62
C PRO A 30 0.83 -12.35 11.13
N ASN A 31 0.85 -12.81 9.88
CA ASN A 31 -0.26 -13.52 9.21
C ASN A 31 -1.54 -12.70 8.95
N GLN A 32 -1.52 -11.39 9.21
CA GLN A 32 -2.64 -10.51 8.86
C GLN A 32 -2.81 -10.45 7.32
N ARG A 33 -4.07 -10.46 6.86
CA ARG A 33 -4.46 -10.44 5.45
C ARG A 33 -5.35 -9.23 5.18
N GLN A 34 -5.52 -8.88 3.90
CA GLN A 34 -6.36 -7.75 3.46
C GLN A 34 -5.93 -6.42 4.11
N ILE A 35 -4.63 -6.12 4.02
CA ILE A 35 -4.03 -4.94 4.63
C ILE A 35 -3.97 -3.82 3.60
N ASN A 36 -4.53 -2.67 3.95
CA ASN A 36 -4.34 -1.41 3.23
C ASN A 36 -3.36 -0.54 4.03
N LEU A 37 -2.22 -0.19 3.42
CA LEU A 37 -1.17 0.67 4.00
C LEU A 37 -0.92 1.87 3.11
N LEU A 38 -0.68 3.04 3.73
CA LEU A 38 -0.20 4.25 3.09
C LEU A 38 1.16 4.57 3.70
N VAL A 39 2.21 4.47 2.91
CA VAL A 39 3.60 4.52 3.39
C VAL A 39 4.47 5.24 2.38
N ILE A 40 5.48 5.95 2.86
CA ILE A 40 6.52 6.54 2.00
C ILE A 40 7.70 5.57 1.86
N VAL A 41 8.27 5.47 0.67
CA VAL A 41 9.50 4.72 0.43
C VAL A 41 10.69 5.53 0.93
N LEU A 42 11.37 5.04 1.97
CA LEU A 42 12.54 5.71 2.54
C LEU A 42 13.82 5.42 1.77
N ARG A 43 14.06 4.13 1.44
CA ARG A 43 15.26 3.69 0.71
C ARG A 43 15.13 2.26 0.20
N ILE A 44 15.96 1.94 -0.79
CA ILE A 44 16.24 0.56 -1.21
C ILE A 44 17.15 -0.08 -0.14
N GLN A 45 16.82 -1.28 0.33
CA GLN A 45 17.56 -1.93 1.42
C GLN A 45 18.80 -2.70 0.93
N ALA A 46 18.71 -3.33 -0.25
CA ALA A 46 19.77 -4.17 -0.79
C ALA A 46 19.66 -4.30 -2.32
N ASN A 47 20.70 -4.87 -2.94
CA ASN A 47 20.65 -5.28 -4.34
C ASN A 47 19.54 -6.33 -4.54
N PRO A 48 18.84 -6.32 -5.68
CA PRO A 48 17.81 -7.30 -5.98
C PRO A 48 18.33 -8.73 -5.88
N GLN A 49 17.63 -9.58 -5.15
CA GLN A 49 17.97 -11.00 -5.02
C GLN A 49 17.23 -11.82 -6.07
N LYS A 50 17.88 -12.83 -6.64
CA LYS A 50 17.24 -13.75 -7.58
C LYS A 50 16.92 -15.07 -6.90
N THR A 51 15.68 -15.52 -6.98
CA THR A 51 15.28 -16.83 -6.46
C THR A 51 15.82 -17.96 -7.33
N ARG A 52 15.76 -19.20 -6.84
CA ARG A 52 16.15 -20.40 -7.59
C ARG A 52 15.36 -20.56 -8.89
N GLU A 53 14.11 -20.10 -8.90
CA GLU A 53 13.22 -20.11 -10.06
C GLU A 53 13.46 -18.93 -11.02
N GLY A 54 14.35 -18.01 -10.64
CA GLY A 54 14.75 -16.89 -11.47
C GLY A 54 13.96 -15.59 -11.25
N HIS A 55 13.06 -15.54 -10.27
CA HIS A 55 12.33 -14.32 -9.92
C HIS A 55 13.21 -13.34 -9.15
N GLU A 56 13.12 -12.06 -9.49
CA GLU A 56 13.83 -11.00 -8.77
C GLU A 56 13.00 -10.54 -7.55
N ILE A 57 13.67 -10.26 -6.43
CA ILE A 57 13.08 -9.73 -5.20
C ILE A 57 13.77 -8.41 -4.91
N HIS A 58 12.98 -7.34 -4.87
CA HIS A 58 13.41 -5.99 -4.53
C HIS A 58 12.92 -5.64 -3.12
N SER A 59 13.84 -5.31 -2.22
CA SER A 59 13.53 -4.98 -0.83
C SER A 59 13.65 -3.47 -0.55
N PHE A 60 12.60 -2.89 -0.02
CA PHE A 60 12.51 -1.46 0.31
C PHE A 60 12.22 -1.27 1.79
N LYS A 61 12.76 -0.18 2.37
CA LYS A 61 12.31 0.31 3.67
C LYS A 61 11.20 1.32 3.41
N VAL A 62 9.99 1.02 3.86
CA VAL A 62 8.84 1.93 3.78
C VAL A 62 8.41 2.33 5.18
N ALA A 63 7.80 3.50 5.34
CA ALA A 63 7.42 4.02 6.65
C ALA A 63 6.15 4.85 6.62
N ASP A 64 5.50 4.93 7.77
CA ASP A 64 4.49 5.93 8.09
C ASP A 64 4.91 6.68 9.37
N ARG A 65 4.00 7.50 9.92
CA ARG A 65 4.24 8.24 11.18
C ARG A 65 4.47 7.35 12.40
N THR A 66 4.11 6.07 12.33
CA THR A 66 4.12 5.13 13.46
C THR A 66 5.32 4.19 13.45
N GLY A 67 5.95 3.97 12.29
CA GLY A 67 7.12 3.11 12.19
C GLY A 67 7.53 2.83 10.75
N SER A 68 8.43 1.85 10.59
CA SER A 68 8.92 1.42 9.28
C SER A 68 8.94 -0.09 9.16
N VAL A 69 8.64 -0.60 7.98
CA VAL A 69 8.64 -2.04 7.66
C VAL A 69 9.40 -2.29 6.36
N THR A 70 9.82 -3.54 6.14
CA THR A 70 10.40 -3.97 4.87
C THR A 70 9.29 -4.39 3.91
N LEU A 71 9.24 -3.77 2.72
CA LEU A 71 8.40 -4.17 1.61
C LEU A 71 9.23 -4.96 0.60
N ASN A 72 8.80 -6.19 0.29
CA ASN A 72 9.41 -7.02 -0.74
C ASN A 72 8.50 -7.06 -1.97
N VAL A 73 9.01 -6.57 -3.10
CA VAL A 73 8.29 -6.54 -4.39
C VAL A 73 8.99 -7.49 -5.35
N TRP A 74 8.20 -8.28 -6.05
CA TRP A 74 8.70 -9.30 -6.95
C TRP A 74 8.78 -8.79 -8.39
N ASN A 75 9.76 -9.31 -9.11
CA ASN A 75 10.01 -9.10 -10.53
C ASN A 75 10.21 -7.61 -10.88
N ASN A 76 9.90 -7.27 -12.13
CA ASN A 76 10.20 -5.99 -12.71
C ASN A 76 9.43 -4.82 -12.07
N THR A 77 8.34 -5.09 -11.35
CA THR A 77 7.57 -4.06 -10.62
C THR A 77 8.43 -3.35 -9.58
N GLY A 78 9.38 -4.04 -8.96
CA GLY A 78 10.31 -3.43 -8.02
C GLY A 78 11.22 -2.36 -8.65
N LYS A 79 11.47 -2.42 -9.96
CA LYS A 79 12.34 -1.43 -10.64
C LYS A 79 11.69 -0.07 -10.84
N LEU A 80 10.37 0.01 -10.68
CA LEU A 80 9.61 1.25 -10.85
C LEU A 80 9.52 2.08 -9.57
N ILE A 81 9.94 1.52 -8.43
CA ILE A 81 9.81 2.15 -7.11
C ILE A 81 11.10 2.87 -6.75
N SER A 82 10.99 4.16 -6.42
CA SER A 82 12.09 5.03 -6.03
C SER A 82 11.91 5.56 -4.60
N PRO A 83 13.01 5.94 -3.91
CA PRO A 83 12.90 6.67 -2.65
C PRO A 83 12.10 7.97 -2.82
N GLY A 84 11.13 8.19 -1.94
CA GLY A 84 10.22 9.34 -1.97
C GLY A 84 8.81 9.04 -2.49
N ASP A 85 8.59 7.90 -3.17
CA ASP A 85 7.27 7.49 -3.64
C ASP A 85 6.32 7.15 -2.48
N ILE A 86 4.99 7.31 -2.70
CA ILE A 86 3.91 7.09 -1.73
C ILE A 86 2.91 6.06 -2.26
#